data_AF-A0A960TSQ4-F1
#
_entry.id   AF-A0A960TSQ4-F1
#
_cell.length_a   1.000
_cell.length_b   1.000
_cell.length_c   1.000
_cell.angle_alpha   90.00
_cell.angle_beta   90.00
_cell.angle_gamma   90.00
#
_symmetry.space_group_name_H-M   'P 1'
#
loop_
_entity.id
_entity.type
_entity.pdbx_description
1 polymer ?
#
loop_
_entity_poly.entity_id
_entity_poly.type
_entity_poly.pdbx_seq_one_letter_code
_entity_poly.pdbx_strand_id
1 'polypeptide(L)'
;FDRHGEPLAAFGRELEPRRRTDADKDRATPVINVRGERNADHWDICDTDPAIARIMIDPDDGLVWVLTPNGAFDQPDGVLQTWDVFTPEGEFLKRVAIPLGHRMREGTCHLVGDGMLVVVRGTGTAFNAEAETEEGAEEPEPLEVICFRITGRN
;
A
#
# COMPACT_ATOMS: atom_id res chain seq x y z
N PHE A 1 -18.23 -1.99 -9.73
CA PHE A 1 -19.56 -2.26 -10.28
C PHE A 1 -19.83 -1.26 -11.38
N ASP A 2 -20.56 -1.65 -12.42
CA ASP A 2 -21.05 -0.71 -13.44
C ASP A 2 -22.12 0.22 -12.84
N ARG A 3 -22.66 1.13 -13.64
CA ARG A 3 -23.73 2.06 -13.21
C ARG A 3 -25.03 1.35 -12.78
N HIS A 4 -25.16 0.05 -13.04
CA HIS A 4 -26.31 -0.77 -12.69
C HIS A 4 -26.05 -1.66 -11.47
N GLY A 5 -24.84 -1.64 -10.91
CA GLY A 5 -24.48 -2.47 -9.76
C GLY A 5 -23.95 -3.85 -10.15
N GLU A 6 -23.63 -4.10 -11.42
CA GLU A 6 -23.08 -5.37 -11.88
C GLU A 6 -21.55 -5.38 -11.75
N PRO A 7 -20.93 -6.50 -11.33
CA PRO A 7 -19.47 -6.58 -11.20
C PRO A 7 -18.83 -6.43 -12.58
N LEU A 8 -17.86 -5.52 -12.70
CA LEU A 8 -17.13 -5.27 -13.96
C LEU A 8 -16.05 -6.32 -14.24
N ALA A 9 -15.42 -6.81 -13.18
CA ALA A 9 -14.39 -7.84 -13.22
C ALA A 9 -14.30 -8.50 -11.85
N ALA A 10 -13.79 -9.73 -11.83
CA ALA A 10 -13.41 -10.43 -10.62
C ALA A 10 -12.01 -11.02 -10.83
N PHE A 11 -11.15 -10.86 -9.84
CA PHE A 11 -9.83 -11.47 -9.80
C PHE A 11 -9.67 -12.15 -8.44
N GLY A 12 -8.93 -13.25 -8.40
CA GLY A 12 -8.83 -14.03 -7.18
C GLY A 12 -7.69 -15.03 -7.21
N ARG A 13 -7.14 -15.26 -6.02
CA ARG A 13 -6.26 -16.38 -5.71
C ARG A 13 -6.48 -16.75 -4.26
N GLU A 14 -6.04 -17.93 -3.87
CA GLU A 14 -6.01 -18.30 -2.46
C GLU A 14 -5.07 -17.36 -1.69
N LEU A 15 -5.56 -16.84 -0.55
CA LEU A 15 -4.84 -15.91 0.31
C LEU A 15 -5.06 -16.34 1.76
N GLU A 16 -3.96 -16.46 2.49
CA GLU A 16 -3.99 -16.55 3.95
C GLU A 16 -3.96 -15.12 4.54
N PRO A 17 -5.01 -14.69 5.27
CA PRO A 17 -5.05 -13.35 5.84
C PRO A 17 -3.94 -13.15 6.87
N ARG A 18 -3.29 -11.98 6.82
CA ARG A 18 -2.31 -11.57 7.82
C ARG A 18 -3.01 -11.40 9.17
N ARG A 19 -2.50 -12.04 10.22
CA ARG A 19 -2.92 -11.76 11.60
C ARG A 19 -2.25 -10.48 12.08
N ARG A 20 -3.03 -9.58 12.67
CA ARG A 20 -2.52 -8.39 13.34
C ARG A 20 -1.80 -8.79 14.61
N THR A 21 -0.66 -8.16 14.84
CA THR A 21 0.01 -8.17 16.15
C THR A 21 -0.67 -7.19 17.10
N ASP A 22 -0.40 -7.30 18.41
CA ASP A 22 -0.86 -6.29 19.37
C ASP A 22 -0.32 -4.89 19.01
N ALA A 23 0.92 -4.81 18.55
CA ALA A 23 1.51 -3.55 18.06
C ALA A 23 0.77 -2.96 16.85
N ASP A 24 0.26 -3.80 15.94
CA ASP A 24 -0.57 -3.34 14.82
C ASP A 24 -1.90 -2.78 15.32
N LYS A 25 -2.52 -3.43 16.31
CA LYS A 25 -3.76 -2.97 16.93
C LYS A 25 -3.57 -1.66 17.70
N ASP A 26 -2.46 -1.53 18.42
CA ASP A 26 -2.11 -0.30 19.14
C ASP A 26 -1.93 0.88 18.17
N ARG A 27 -1.26 0.66 17.04
CA ARG A 27 -1.08 1.67 15.98
C ARG A 27 -2.40 2.03 15.28
N ALA A 28 -3.28 1.05 15.07
CA ALA A 28 -4.58 1.26 14.42
C ALA A 28 -5.63 1.84 15.37
N THR A 29 -5.38 1.83 16.68
CA THR A 29 -6.28 2.40 17.68
C THR A 29 -6.40 3.91 17.44
N PRO A 30 -7.58 4.41 17.04
CA PRO A 30 -7.72 5.82 16.75
C PRO A 30 -7.46 6.64 18.02
N VAL A 31 -6.61 7.67 17.94
CA VAL A 31 -6.61 8.76 18.93
C VAL A 31 -7.79 9.68 18.61
N ILE A 32 -9.01 9.16 18.66
CA ILE A 32 -10.20 10.00 18.54
C ILE A 32 -10.46 10.62 19.91
N ASN A 33 -9.78 11.74 20.16
CA ASN A 33 -10.06 12.64 21.29
C ASN A 33 -11.23 13.57 20.91
N VAL A 34 -12.48 13.09 20.89
CA VAL A 34 -13.66 13.96 20.60
C VAL A 34 -13.83 15.06 21.65
N ARG A 35 -13.26 14.91 22.87
CA ARG A 35 -13.42 15.86 23.99
C ARG A 35 -12.20 16.04 24.90
N GLY A 36 -11.01 15.60 24.50
CA GLY A 36 -9.80 15.68 25.35
C GLY A 36 -9.75 14.65 26.50
N GLU A 37 -10.77 13.79 26.60
CA GLU A 37 -10.73 12.61 27.46
C GLU A 37 -10.45 11.38 26.58
N ARG A 38 -9.47 10.57 27.00
CA ARG A 38 -9.17 9.29 26.37
C ARG A 38 -10.39 8.41 26.56
N ASN A 39 -11.19 8.24 25.51
CA ASN A 39 -12.32 7.33 25.57
C ASN A 39 -11.76 5.91 25.65
N ALA A 40 -11.67 5.38 26.86
CA ALA A 40 -11.15 4.05 27.16
C ALA A 40 -12.13 2.93 26.80
N ASP A 41 -13.23 3.28 26.12
CA ASP A 41 -14.18 2.32 25.57
C ASP A 41 -13.43 1.37 24.64
N HIS A 42 -13.64 0.08 24.88
CA HIS A 42 -12.93 -1.03 24.25
C HIS A 42 -13.24 -1.02 22.75
N TRP A 43 -12.29 -0.56 21.94
CA TRP A 43 -12.37 -0.73 20.49
C TRP A 43 -12.22 -2.21 20.16
N ASP A 44 -13.12 -2.74 19.35
CA ASP A 44 -13.00 -4.08 18.80
C ASP A 44 -12.28 -3.99 17.46
N ILE A 45 -10.97 -4.21 17.48
CA ILE A 45 -10.12 -4.21 16.28
C ILE A 45 -9.99 -5.65 15.81
N CYS A 46 -10.41 -5.92 14.57
CA CYS A 46 -10.34 -7.24 13.96
C CYS A 46 -8.93 -7.86 14.07
N ASP A 47 -8.87 -9.17 14.27
CA ASP A 47 -7.61 -9.91 14.40
C ASP A 47 -6.81 -10.03 13.10
N THR A 48 -7.41 -9.70 11.95
CA THR A 48 -6.76 -9.80 10.64
C THR A 48 -6.88 -8.53 9.84
N ASP A 49 -5.87 -8.26 9.02
CA ASP A 49 -5.90 -7.15 8.07
C ASP A 49 -6.92 -7.38 6.93
N PRO A 50 -7.41 -6.31 6.27
CA PRO A 50 -8.19 -6.45 5.05
C PRO A 50 -7.38 -7.24 4.01
N ALA A 51 -8.05 -8.08 3.22
CA ALA A 51 -7.36 -8.92 2.22
C ALA A 51 -6.54 -8.10 1.20
N ILE A 52 -6.95 -6.86 0.94
CA ILE A 52 -6.34 -5.97 -0.04
C ILE A 52 -5.95 -4.66 0.66
N ALA A 53 -4.66 -4.31 0.57
CA ALA A 53 -4.14 -3.02 1.03
C ALA A 53 -4.21 -1.97 -0.08
N ARG A 54 -3.95 -2.36 -1.33
CA ARG A 54 -4.00 -1.44 -2.49
C ARG A 54 -4.18 -2.20 -3.81
N ILE A 55 -4.77 -1.51 -4.79
CA ILE A 55 -4.85 -1.95 -6.18
C ILE A 55 -4.27 -0.85 -7.08
N MET A 56 -3.49 -1.23 -8.09
CA MET A 56 -3.10 -0.39 -9.21
C MET A 56 -3.46 -1.10 -10.51
N ILE A 57 -3.81 -0.33 -11.54
CA ILE A 57 -4.02 -0.84 -12.89
C ILE A 57 -2.91 -0.26 -13.75
N ASP A 58 -2.19 -1.13 -14.45
CA ASP A 58 -1.19 -0.72 -15.41
C ASP A 58 -1.88 -0.04 -16.61
N PRO A 59 -1.54 1.23 -16.93
CA PRO A 59 -2.23 1.96 -17.98
C PRO A 59 -1.90 1.44 -19.40
N ASP A 60 -0.83 0.65 -19.57
CA ASP A 60 -0.41 0.19 -20.91
C ASP A 60 -1.15 -1.09 -21.33
N ASP A 61 -1.29 -2.05 -20.41
CA ASP A 61 -1.77 -3.41 -20.69
C ASP A 61 -2.95 -3.84 -19.81
N GLY A 62 -3.39 -3.00 -18.87
CA GLY A 62 -4.52 -3.29 -17.99
C GLY A 62 -4.23 -4.33 -16.91
N LEU A 63 -2.96 -4.76 -16.74
CA LEU A 63 -2.61 -5.69 -15.67
C LEU A 63 -2.99 -5.11 -14.31
N VAL A 64 -3.59 -5.96 -13.48
CA VAL A 64 -4.06 -5.58 -12.14
C VAL A 64 -3.01 -5.96 -11.12
N TRP A 65 -2.42 -4.95 -10.47
CA TRP A 65 -1.44 -5.12 -9.41
C TRP A 65 -2.11 -4.98 -8.05
N VAL A 66 -2.10 -6.03 -7.26
CA VAL A 66 -2.73 -6.09 -5.93
C VAL A 66 -1.66 -6.19 -4.86
N LEU A 67 -1.66 -5.24 -3.94
CA LEU A 67 -0.87 -5.28 -2.72
C LEU A 67 -1.73 -5.87 -1.60
N THR A 68 -1.28 -7.00 -1.05
CA THR A 68 -1.86 -7.59 0.16
C THR A 68 -1.11 -7.08 1.40
N PRO A 69 -1.69 -7.17 2.62
CA PRO A 69 -0.98 -6.81 3.84
C PRO A 69 0.33 -7.58 4.03
N ASN A 70 0.36 -8.87 3.70
CA ASN A 70 1.59 -9.68 3.71
C ASN A 70 2.65 -9.06 2.77
N GLY A 71 2.21 -8.63 1.58
CA GLY A 71 3.03 -7.93 0.58
C GLY A 71 3.51 -6.54 1.01
N ALA A 72 2.89 -5.94 2.02
CA ALA A 72 3.18 -4.58 2.48
C ALA A 72 4.02 -4.53 3.77
N PHE A 73 3.83 -5.48 4.69
CA PHE A 73 4.40 -5.43 6.04
C PHE A 73 5.44 -6.51 6.31
N ASP A 74 5.24 -7.73 5.78
CA ASP A 74 6.05 -8.90 6.15
C ASP A 74 7.05 -9.24 5.03
N GLN A 75 7.87 -8.24 4.65
CA GLN A 75 8.79 -8.36 3.54
C GLN A 75 10.16 -8.91 3.96
N PRO A 76 10.81 -9.76 3.12
CA PRO A 76 12.21 -10.10 3.32
C PRO A 76 13.12 -8.87 3.29
N ASP A 77 14.28 -8.98 3.94
CA ASP A 77 15.30 -7.93 3.89
C ASP A 77 15.63 -7.52 2.44
N GLY A 78 15.64 -6.21 2.21
CA GLY A 78 15.92 -5.66 0.89
C GLY A 78 14.73 -5.62 -0.07
N VAL A 79 13.52 -5.96 0.37
CA VAL A 79 12.27 -5.82 -0.41
C VAL A 79 11.39 -4.75 0.22
N LEU A 80 10.95 -3.78 -0.57
CA LEU A 80 10.03 -2.74 -0.15
C LEU A 80 8.60 -3.27 -0.09
N GLN A 81 8.13 -3.88 -1.19
CA GLN A 81 6.78 -4.42 -1.32
C GLN A 81 6.78 -5.61 -2.28
N THR A 82 5.87 -6.56 -2.07
CA THR A 82 5.57 -7.63 -3.03
C THR A 82 4.13 -7.52 -3.51
N TRP A 83 3.96 -7.44 -4.82
CA TRP A 83 2.68 -7.27 -5.49
C TRP A 83 2.28 -8.57 -6.21
N ASP A 84 1.01 -8.96 -6.07
CA ASP A 84 0.41 -9.97 -6.92
C ASP A 84 -0.09 -9.32 -8.22
N VAL A 85 0.24 -9.89 -9.37
CA VAL A 85 -0.14 -9.36 -10.68
C VAL A 85 -1.13 -10.32 -11.33
N PHE A 86 -2.24 -9.77 -11.81
CA PHE A 86 -3.31 -10.50 -12.49
C PHE A 86 -3.51 -9.96 -13.91
N THR A 87 -4.01 -10.81 -14.81
CA THR A 87 -4.51 -10.37 -16.11
C THR A 87 -5.73 -9.46 -15.96
N PRO A 88 -6.12 -8.69 -16.99
CA PRO A 88 -7.38 -7.95 -16.98
C PRO A 88 -8.62 -8.85 -16.74
N GLU A 89 -8.54 -10.11 -17.15
CA GLU A 89 -9.58 -11.13 -16.95
C GLU A 89 -9.58 -11.71 -15.52
N GLY A 90 -8.58 -11.35 -14.70
CA GLY A 90 -8.49 -11.70 -13.30
C GLY A 90 -7.74 -12.99 -12.98
N GLU A 91 -6.99 -13.52 -13.93
CA GLU A 91 -6.12 -14.68 -13.72
C GLU A 91 -4.82 -14.26 -13.05
N PHE A 92 -4.40 -14.97 -11.99
CA PHE A 92 -3.12 -14.69 -11.34
C PHE A 92 -1.94 -15.07 -12.24
N LEU A 93 -1.05 -14.12 -12.48
CA LEU A 93 0.15 -14.32 -13.31
C LEU A 93 1.39 -14.62 -12.46
N LYS A 94 1.73 -13.70 -11.56
CA LYS A 94 3.00 -13.75 -10.82
C LYS A 94 2.99 -12.84 -9.59
N ARG A 95 4.01 -13.03 -8.74
CA ARG A 95 4.41 -12.05 -7.74
C ARG A 95 5.60 -11.24 -8.22
N VAL A 96 5.58 -9.93 -7.96
CA VAL A 96 6.67 -9.01 -8.26
C VAL A 96 7.15 -8.35 -6.98
N ALA A 97 8.41 -8.59 -6.63
CA ALA A 97 9.09 -7.93 -5.51
C ALA A 97 9.71 -6.61 -5.99
N ILE A 98 9.36 -5.52 -5.32
CA ILE A 98 9.97 -4.20 -5.52
C ILE A 98 11.13 -4.07 -4.53
N PRO A 99 12.37 -3.90 -5.00
CA PRO A 99 13.51 -3.86 -4.10
C PRO A 99 13.49 -2.59 -3.23
N LEU A 100 13.96 -2.73 -2.01
CA LEU A 100 14.22 -1.62 -1.11
C LEU A 100 15.47 -0.88 -1.61
N GLY A 101 15.29 0.34 -2.11
CA GLY A 101 16.42 1.20 -2.49
C GLY A 101 17.34 1.46 -1.29
N HIS A 102 18.65 1.62 -1.53
CA HIS A 102 19.71 1.65 -0.50
C HIS A 102 19.55 2.68 0.63
N ARG A 103 18.64 3.66 0.48
CA ARG A 103 18.33 4.69 1.49
C ARG A 103 16.84 4.78 1.85
N MET A 104 16.00 3.96 1.23
CA MET A 104 14.56 3.99 1.41
C MET A 104 14.18 3.05 2.55
N ARG A 105 13.35 3.54 3.48
CA ARG A 105 12.72 2.73 4.53
C ARG A 105 11.21 2.63 4.34
N GLU A 106 10.64 3.54 3.57
CA GLU A 106 9.24 3.63 3.22
C GLU A 106 9.11 4.29 1.84
N GLY A 107 8.06 3.94 1.10
CA GLY A 107 7.78 4.53 -0.20
C GLY A 107 6.44 4.07 -0.77
N THR A 108 5.87 4.91 -1.63
CA THR A 108 4.63 4.60 -2.34
C THR A 108 4.94 4.29 -3.79
N CYS A 109 4.53 3.11 -4.26
CA CYS A 109 4.66 2.69 -5.66
C CYS A 109 3.56 3.31 -6.53
N HIS A 110 3.90 3.64 -7.77
CA HIS A 110 3.00 4.15 -8.80
C HIS A 110 3.36 3.54 -10.15
N LEU A 111 2.37 3.00 -10.86
CA LEU A 111 2.50 2.68 -12.28
C LEU A 111 2.21 3.94 -13.09
N VAL A 112 3.11 4.32 -13.98
CA VAL A 112 3.03 5.57 -14.74
C VAL A 112 2.95 5.35 -16.26
N GLY A 113 2.87 4.09 -16.69
CA GLY A 113 2.91 3.70 -18.10
C GLY A 113 4.33 3.52 -18.65
N ASP A 114 4.42 3.21 -19.93
CA ASP A 114 5.66 2.87 -20.65
C ASP A 114 6.54 1.80 -19.96
N GLY A 115 5.94 0.89 -19.18
CA GLY A 115 6.69 -0.11 -18.43
C GLY A 115 7.47 0.44 -17.24
N MET A 116 7.03 1.58 -16.70
CA MET A 116 7.69 2.24 -15.59
C MET A 116 6.89 2.11 -14.29
N LEU A 117 7.62 1.74 -13.23
CA LEU A 117 7.16 1.85 -11.86
C LEU A 117 8.00 2.90 -11.14
N VAL A 118 7.33 3.85 -10.52
CA VAL A 118 7.94 4.93 -9.75
C VAL A 118 7.69 4.67 -8.27
N VAL A 119 8.74 4.78 -7.45
CA VAL A 119 8.64 4.75 -6.00
C VAL A 119 9.00 6.12 -5.45
N VAL A 120 8.06 6.73 -4.72
CA VAL A 120 8.26 8.03 -4.08
C VAL A 120 8.47 7.84 -2.58
N ARG A 121 9.64 8.24 -2.08
CA ARG A 121 10.03 8.19 -0.67
C ARG A 121 9.28 9.23 0.17
N GLY A 122 9.05 8.95 1.45
CA GLY A 122 8.60 9.97 2.42
C GLY A 122 7.11 10.32 2.34
N THR A 123 6.32 9.53 1.60
CA THR A 123 4.87 9.73 1.49
C THR A 123 4.12 9.28 2.75
N GLY A 124 4.72 8.45 3.61
CA GLY A 124 4.13 8.05 4.89
C GLY A 124 4.05 9.19 5.91
N THR A 125 4.99 10.14 5.86
CA THR A 125 5.05 11.32 6.73
C THR A 125 4.42 12.56 6.09
N ALA A 126 4.57 12.75 4.78
CA ALA A 126 4.05 13.94 4.09
C ALA A 126 2.51 14.04 4.06
N PHE A 127 1.79 12.91 4.02
CA PHE A 127 0.32 12.90 4.02
C PHE A 127 -0.32 12.88 5.42
N ASN A 128 0.48 12.72 6.49
CA ASN A 128 0.02 12.86 7.89
C ASN A 128 0.25 14.27 8.45
N ALA A 129 0.89 15.16 7.69
CA ALA A 129 1.23 16.51 8.13
C ALA A 129 0.04 17.49 8.21
N GLU A 130 -1.18 17.08 7.84
CA GLU A 130 -2.38 17.91 8.04
C GLU A 130 -2.82 18.04 9.52
N ALA A 131 -2.08 17.42 10.47
CA ALA A 131 -2.40 17.47 11.90
C ALA A 131 -1.53 18.43 12.74
N GLU A 132 -0.46 19.03 12.20
CA GLU A 132 0.42 19.92 12.97
C GLU A 132 0.48 21.32 12.35
N THR A 133 -0.44 22.20 12.78
CA THR A 133 -0.23 23.64 12.69
C THR A 133 0.80 24.05 13.73
N GLU A 134 2.09 24.08 13.40
CA GLU A 134 3.09 24.79 14.21
C GLU A 134 4.06 25.61 13.33
N GLU A 135 4.18 26.88 13.69
CA GLU A 135 5.18 27.82 13.19
C GLU A 135 6.58 27.27 13.48
N GLY A 136 7.30 26.88 12.43
CA GLY A 136 8.65 26.34 12.54
C GLY A 136 9.03 25.27 11.52
N ALA A 137 8.23 25.07 10.46
CA ALA A 137 8.49 24.07 9.43
C ALA A 137 9.92 24.19 8.86
N GLU A 138 10.77 23.20 9.19
CA GLU A 138 12.03 22.97 8.49
C GLU A 138 11.72 22.76 6.99
N GLU A 139 12.63 23.24 6.13
CA GLU A 139 12.52 23.06 4.70
C GLU A 139 12.34 21.56 4.39
N PRO A 140 11.30 21.16 3.65
CA PRO A 140 10.98 19.75 3.47
C PRO A 140 12.15 19.04 2.78
N GLU A 141 12.59 17.92 3.35
CA GLU A 141 13.59 17.07 2.69
C GLU A 141 13.09 16.71 1.28
N PRO A 142 13.94 16.82 0.25
CA PRO A 142 13.53 16.54 -1.12
C PRO A 142 13.03 15.10 -1.25
N LEU A 143 11.86 14.95 -1.86
CA LEU A 143 11.29 13.64 -2.17
C LEU A 143 12.24 12.88 -3.11
N GLU A 144 12.71 11.72 -2.65
CA GLU A 144 13.50 10.82 -3.49
C GLU A 144 12.56 10.01 -4.38
N VAL A 145 12.79 10.07 -5.69
CA VAL A 145 12.01 9.35 -6.70
C VAL A 145 12.91 8.31 -7.35
N ILE A 146 12.54 7.04 -7.20
CA ILE A 146 13.25 5.92 -7.82
C ILE A 146 12.41 5.37 -8.96
N CYS A 147 12.99 5.31 -10.15
CA CYS A 147 12.33 4.80 -11.35
C CYS A 147 12.84 3.40 -11.69
N PHE A 148 11.93 2.44 -11.74
CA PHE A 148 12.19 1.07 -12.16
C PHE A 148 11.59 0.83 -13.55
N ARG A 149 12.36 0.16 -14.41
CA ARG A 149 11.83 -0.45 -15.63
C ARG A 149 11.33 -1.85 -15.31
N ILE A 150 10.07 -2.11 -15.62
CA ILE A 150 9.48 -3.44 -15.53
C ILE A 150 9.97 -4.26 -16.72
N THR A 151 10.71 -5.35 -16.45
CA THR A 151 11.21 -6.27 -17.48
C THR A 151 10.37 -7.55 -17.52
N GLY A 152 10.32 -8.20 -18.68
CA GLY A 152 9.54 -9.43 -18.86
C GLY A 152 8.03 -9.20 -18.91
N ARG A 153 7.60 -8.12 -19.57
CA ARG A 153 6.24 -8.01 -20.13
C ARG A 153 6.17 -8.95 -21.33
N ASN A 154 5.22 -9.88 -21.32
CA ASN A 154 4.92 -10.74 -22.49
C ASN A 154 4.01 -9.98 -23.45
#